data_AF-A0A9P1BL00-F1
#
_entry.id   AF-A0A9P1BL00-F1
#
_cell.length_a   1.000
_cell.length_b   1.000
_cell.length_c   1.000
_cell.angle_alpha   90.00
_cell.angle_beta   90.00
_cell.angle_gamma   90.00
#
_symmetry.space_group_name_H-M   'P 1'
#
loop_
_entity.id
_entity.type
_entity.pdbx_description
1 polymer ?
#
loop_
_entity_poly.entity_id
_entity_poly.type
_entity_poly.pdbx_seq_one_letter_code
_entity_poly.pdbx_strand_id
1 'polypeptide(L)'
;MIHLFPCLNDQEGICQHTADKISNDGDLADLYDWFNNEDLRSSPVLASMNLAGSMRAFTDVPMIIHPQFESENLRKRVQKAYELYNCGSEESFARTMRELKAQLVIFEYSRCFFTPYKLDDKRKNCNAKKHQTEDLMCLKLHARSRFFKLVFMNGNYAVFRLRKEPLPGSTPRAVDVRTWLDEESNWEEYARRCSRRKPCGARLMEAAAHFEHGLKKPQAAAAIRKWALRLFPDDGYVNYYQARYLDVDANRPQEAKAYYEKALKILPNNPKILTEVILFHDLVLQDPSFSARLVQRRSRDSKGKEKSILEMMGPGVGLLMCEAAVAAKTGGNQELSQKLWARARQLVPLGQCVKNNWPIMNDESKPEDSSYDQHYTRWAKIWMMVAGGVNLELTPHHQANARFLVDDEMTLWS
;
A
#
# COMPACT_ATOMS: atom_id res chain seq x y z
N MET A 1 -11.50 17.04 -33.15
CA MET A 1 -11.35 18.11 -32.15
C MET A 1 -12.14 17.67 -30.92
N ILE A 2 -11.47 17.03 -29.96
CA ILE A 2 -12.12 16.58 -28.72
C ILE A 2 -12.12 17.79 -27.79
N HIS A 3 -13.29 18.35 -27.52
CA HIS A 3 -13.46 19.37 -26.49
C HIS A 3 -13.28 18.70 -25.11
N LEU A 4 -12.02 18.61 -24.67
CA LEU A 4 -11.71 18.52 -23.25
C LEU A 4 -12.20 19.83 -22.63
N PHE A 5 -13.18 19.74 -21.73
CA PHE A 5 -13.70 20.88 -20.99
C PHE A 5 -12.54 21.59 -20.28
N PRO A 6 -12.23 22.86 -20.62
CA PRO A 6 -11.14 23.59 -19.98
C PRO A 6 -11.50 23.90 -18.53
N CYS A 7 -10.48 24.03 -17.68
CA CYS A 7 -10.67 24.66 -16.39
C CYS A 7 -11.06 26.12 -16.60
N LEU A 8 -12.15 26.54 -15.96
CA LEU A 8 -12.65 27.91 -16.06
C LEU A 8 -12.07 28.76 -14.93
N ASN A 9 -12.01 28.22 -13.71
CA ASN A 9 -11.28 28.76 -12.55
C ASN A 9 -11.20 27.69 -11.43
N ASP A 10 -10.66 28.07 -10.26
CA ASP A 10 -10.46 27.20 -9.10
C ASP A 10 -11.77 26.63 -8.50
N GLN A 11 -12.93 27.20 -8.87
CA GLN A 11 -14.25 26.80 -8.38
C GLN A 11 -15.19 26.32 -9.50
N GLU A 12 -14.79 26.40 -10.78
CA GLU A 12 -15.64 26.07 -11.92
C GLU A 12 -14.90 25.27 -13.01
N GLY A 13 -15.58 24.28 -13.58
CA GLY A 13 -15.04 23.34 -14.56
C GLY A 13 -14.47 22.08 -13.91
N ILE A 14 -13.76 21.23 -14.67
CA ILE A 14 -13.24 19.96 -14.15
C ILE A 14 -12.23 20.15 -13.00
N CYS A 15 -11.70 21.37 -12.85
CA CYS A 15 -10.81 21.72 -11.75
C CYS A 15 -11.46 21.58 -10.36
N GLN A 16 -12.79 21.74 -10.23
CA GLN A 16 -13.51 21.42 -8.98
C GLN A 16 -13.49 19.91 -8.64
N HIS A 17 -13.24 19.06 -9.65
CA HIS A 17 -13.11 17.61 -9.52
C HIS A 17 -11.65 17.16 -9.50
N THR A 18 -10.71 18.04 -9.84
CA THR A 18 -9.30 17.83 -9.51
C THR A 18 -9.11 18.28 -8.06
N ALA A 19 -9.46 17.39 -7.13
CA ALA A 19 -8.89 17.45 -5.81
C ALA A 19 -7.36 17.52 -5.94
N ASP A 20 -6.69 18.11 -4.94
CA ASP A 20 -5.25 17.92 -4.74
C ASP A 20 -4.93 16.46 -5.04
N LYS A 21 -3.96 16.23 -5.93
CA LYS A 21 -3.62 14.89 -6.43
C LYS A 21 -2.99 14.05 -5.32
N ILE A 22 -3.79 13.70 -4.33
CA ILE A 22 -3.46 12.78 -3.26
C ILE A 22 -3.69 11.40 -3.86
N SER A 23 -2.60 10.75 -4.25
CA SER A 23 -2.64 9.30 -4.43
C SER A 23 -2.93 8.71 -3.06
N ASN A 24 -4.14 8.20 -2.84
CA ASN A 24 -4.45 7.39 -1.65
C ASN A 24 -3.65 6.08 -1.63
N ASP A 25 -2.97 5.74 -2.73
CA ASP A 25 -2.00 4.66 -2.81
C ASP A 25 -0.59 5.20 -2.48
N GLY A 26 -0.20 4.98 -1.22
CA GLY A 26 1.13 5.33 -0.73
C GLY A 26 2.25 4.55 -1.41
N ASP A 27 2.04 3.28 -1.78
CA ASP A 27 3.05 2.53 -2.52
C ASP A 27 3.29 3.12 -3.92
N LEU A 28 2.26 3.69 -4.53
CA LEU A 28 2.40 4.36 -5.82
C LEU A 28 3.14 5.70 -5.70
N ALA A 29 2.84 6.48 -4.65
CA ALA A 29 3.59 7.70 -4.34
C ALA A 29 5.07 7.42 -4.08
N ASP A 30 5.37 6.36 -3.33
CA ASP A 30 6.73 5.87 -3.08
C ASP A 30 7.47 5.47 -4.34
N LEU A 31 6.76 4.84 -5.29
CA LEU A 31 7.32 4.46 -6.57
C LEU A 31 7.69 5.71 -7.37
N TYR A 32 6.84 6.74 -7.39
CA TYR A 32 7.14 8.02 -8.05
C TYR A 32 8.36 8.68 -7.43
N ASP A 33 8.37 8.82 -6.10
CA ASP A 33 9.49 9.39 -5.37
C ASP A 33 10.80 8.65 -5.68
N TRP A 34 10.77 7.31 -5.69
CA TRP A 34 11.94 6.53 -6.06
C TRP A 34 12.41 6.81 -7.49
N PHE A 35 11.51 6.88 -8.47
CA PHE A 35 11.89 7.18 -9.85
C PHE A 35 12.44 8.60 -10.03
N ASN A 36 11.92 9.58 -9.30
CA ASN A 36 12.38 10.97 -9.41
C ASN A 36 13.73 11.20 -8.72
N ASN A 37 14.04 10.40 -7.70
CA ASN A 37 15.32 10.43 -6.98
C ASN A 37 16.38 9.48 -7.56
N GLU A 38 16.08 8.80 -8.67
CA GLU A 38 17.02 7.96 -9.38
C GLU A 38 17.36 8.58 -10.74
N ASP A 39 18.62 8.49 -11.15
CA ASP A 39 19.05 8.95 -12.47
C ASP A 39 18.62 7.94 -13.56
N LEU A 40 17.31 7.95 -13.87
CA LEU A 40 16.65 7.03 -14.80
C LEU A 40 15.99 7.75 -15.98
N ARG A 41 16.24 9.05 -16.15
CA ARG A 41 15.64 9.88 -17.23
C ARG A 41 15.97 9.34 -18.62
N SER A 42 17.09 8.64 -18.77
CA SER A 42 17.51 7.99 -20.02
C SER A 42 17.15 6.51 -20.12
N SER A 43 16.38 5.96 -19.17
CA SER A 43 16.04 4.53 -19.10
C SER A 43 14.57 4.30 -19.45
N PRO A 44 14.24 3.87 -20.68
CA PRO A 44 12.86 3.60 -21.05
C PRO A 44 12.22 2.51 -20.19
N VAL A 45 11.01 2.80 -19.72
CA VAL A 45 10.29 2.00 -18.73
C VAL A 45 9.05 1.36 -19.36
N LEU A 46 8.93 0.05 -19.21
CA LEU A 46 7.75 -0.72 -19.55
C LEU A 46 6.87 -0.88 -18.30
N ALA A 47 5.57 -0.66 -18.41
CA ALA A 47 4.62 -0.87 -17.33
C ALA A 47 3.25 -1.23 -17.91
N SER A 48 2.30 -1.59 -17.04
CA SER A 48 0.91 -1.65 -17.49
C SER A 48 0.43 -0.28 -17.96
N MET A 49 -0.57 -0.27 -18.83
CA MET A 49 -1.01 0.99 -19.44
C MET A 49 -1.62 1.96 -18.43
N ASN A 50 -2.38 1.47 -17.44
CA ASN A 50 -2.93 2.30 -16.38
C ASN A 50 -1.81 2.95 -15.56
N LEU A 51 -0.83 2.14 -15.15
CA LEU A 51 0.32 2.62 -14.40
C LEU A 51 1.17 3.58 -15.21
N ALA A 52 1.40 3.29 -16.50
CA ALA A 52 2.19 4.15 -17.38
C ALA A 52 1.58 5.55 -17.55
N GLY A 53 0.24 5.65 -17.62
CA GLY A 53 -0.44 6.95 -17.63
C GLY A 53 -0.14 7.75 -16.36
N SER A 54 -0.22 7.10 -15.21
CA SER A 54 0.05 7.74 -13.92
C SER A 54 1.53 8.08 -13.75
N MET A 55 2.47 7.17 -14.05
CA MET A 55 3.92 7.43 -14.05
C MET A 55 4.28 8.67 -14.87
N ARG A 56 3.71 8.84 -16.07
CA ARG A 56 3.97 10.03 -16.91
C ARG A 56 3.44 11.33 -16.31
N ALA A 57 2.42 11.27 -15.47
CA ALA A 57 1.83 12.46 -14.86
C ALA A 57 2.63 12.96 -13.66
N PHE A 58 3.44 12.10 -13.03
CA PHE A 58 4.16 12.40 -11.80
C PHE A 58 5.68 12.17 -11.89
N THR A 59 6.22 11.75 -13.03
CA THR A 59 7.68 11.52 -13.18
C THR A 59 8.15 11.90 -14.57
N ASP A 60 9.45 12.17 -14.70
CA ASP A 60 10.10 12.48 -15.98
C ASP A 60 10.55 11.23 -16.76
N VAL A 61 10.18 10.02 -16.31
CA VAL A 61 10.72 8.79 -16.90
C VAL A 61 10.07 8.45 -18.24
N PRO A 62 10.85 8.00 -19.24
CA PRO A 62 10.31 7.73 -20.57
C PRO A 62 9.52 6.41 -20.58
N MET A 63 8.19 6.51 -20.54
CA MET A 63 7.30 5.34 -20.64
C MET A 63 7.15 4.84 -22.08
N ILE A 64 7.33 3.53 -22.29
CA ILE A 64 7.18 2.85 -23.60
C ILE A 64 5.72 2.80 -24.06
N ILE A 65 4.81 2.63 -23.11
CA ILE A 65 3.36 2.58 -23.32
C ILE A 65 2.75 3.89 -22.80
N HIS A 66 1.70 4.37 -23.46
CA HIS A 66 0.91 5.50 -22.99
C HIS A 66 -0.59 5.25 -23.27
N PRO A 67 -1.52 5.94 -22.58
CA PRO A 67 -2.94 5.60 -22.61
C PRO A 67 -3.73 6.08 -23.87
N GLN A 68 -3.07 6.50 -24.96
CA GLN A 68 -3.80 6.94 -26.17
C GLN A 68 -4.07 5.76 -27.12
N PHE A 69 -5.17 5.05 -26.87
CA PHE A 69 -5.59 3.79 -27.51
C PHE A 69 -5.84 3.78 -29.04
N GLU A 70 -5.67 4.91 -29.72
CA GLU A 70 -6.12 5.05 -31.11
C GLU A 70 -5.17 4.39 -32.13
N SER A 71 -3.91 4.11 -31.75
CA SER A 71 -2.92 3.48 -32.62
C SER A 71 -2.87 1.95 -32.49
N GLU A 72 -2.99 1.23 -33.61
CA GLU A 72 -2.81 -0.23 -33.68
C GLU A 72 -1.42 -0.67 -33.18
N ASN A 73 -0.37 0.08 -33.55
CA ASN A 73 1.00 -0.18 -33.10
C ASN A 73 1.13 -0.11 -31.58
N LEU A 74 0.37 0.79 -30.94
CA LEU A 74 0.40 0.93 -29.49
C LEU A 74 -0.31 -0.25 -28.81
N ARG A 75 -1.45 -0.71 -29.37
CA ARG A 75 -2.13 -1.92 -28.88
C ARG A 75 -1.20 -3.13 -28.93
N LYS A 76 -0.45 -3.32 -30.03
CA LYS A 76 0.56 -4.39 -30.14
C LYS A 76 1.65 -4.27 -29.06
N ARG A 77 2.10 -3.06 -28.71
CA ARG A 77 3.06 -2.84 -27.60
C ARG A 77 2.47 -3.20 -26.25
N VAL A 78 1.21 -2.85 -25.99
CA VAL A 78 0.50 -3.21 -24.75
C VAL A 78 0.41 -4.73 -24.61
N GLN A 79 0.01 -5.43 -25.67
CA GLN A 79 -0.06 -6.90 -25.67
C GLN A 79 1.31 -7.54 -25.40
N LYS A 80 2.38 -7.00 -26.00
CA LYS A 80 3.76 -7.41 -25.73
C LYS A 80 4.16 -7.19 -24.27
N ALA A 81 3.79 -6.06 -23.67
CA ALA A 81 4.09 -5.80 -22.27
C ALA A 81 3.38 -6.76 -21.32
N TYR A 82 2.15 -7.16 -21.63
CA TYR A 82 1.38 -8.08 -20.80
C TYR A 82 1.90 -9.52 -20.82
N GLU A 83 2.88 -9.85 -21.67
CA GLU A 83 3.66 -11.08 -21.53
C GLU A 83 4.30 -11.24 -20.15
N LEU A 84 4.53 -10.14 -19.42
CA LEU A 84 4.99 -10.11 -18.04
C LEU A 84 4.09 -10.90 -17.06
N TYR A 85 2.80 -11.04 -17.37
CA TYR A 85 1.84 -11.71 -16.47
C TYR A 85 1.56 -13.16 -16.88
N ASN A 86 2.27 -13.68 -17.89
CA ASN A 86 2.08 -15.00 -18.45
C ASN A 86 3.09 -16.03 -17.89
N CYS A 87 2.89 -17.32 -18.19
CA CYS A 87 3.81 -18.42 -17.85
C CYS A 87 4.92 -18.59 -18.90
N GLY A 88 5.31 -17.51 -19.58
CA GLY A 88 6.38 -17.52 -20.59
C GLY A 88 7.77 -17.71 -19.99
N SER A 89 8.80 -17.76 -20.86
CA SER A 89 10.20 -17.78 -20.42
C SER A 89 10.78 -16.38 -20.25
N GLU A 90 11.70 -16.21 -19.29
CA GLU A 90 12.38 -14.91 -19.06
C GLU A 90 13.08 -14.43 -20.33
N GLU A 91 13.63 -15.36 -21.10
CA GLU A 91 14.31 -15.08 -22.36
C GLU A 91 13.36 -14.52 -23.41
N SER A 92 12.13 -15.05 -23.51
CA SER A 92 11.12 -14.50 -24.41
C SER A 92 10.77 -13.07 -24.01
N PHE A 93 10.53 -12.83 -22.72
CA PHE A 93 10.18 -11.49 -22.25
C PHE A 93 11.37 -10.50 -22.38
N ALA A 94 12.60 -10.97 -22.17
CA ALA A 94 13.80 -10.17 -22.41
C ALA A 94 13.97 -9.78 -23.88
N ARG A 95 13.63 -10.67 -24.83
CA ARG A 95 13.57 -10.31 -26.26
C ARG A 95 12.52 -9.23 -26.51
N THR A 96 11.32 -9.38 -25.94
CA THR A 96 10.26 -8.36 -26.02
C THR A 96 10.73 -7.01 -25.50
N MET A 97 11.40 -6.95 -24.34
CA MET A 97 11.95 -5.70 -23.82
C MET A 97 13.03 -5.10 -24.74
N ARG A 98 13.92 -5.90 -25.31
CA ARG A 98 14.94 -5.43 -26.28
C ARG A 98 14.30 -4.87 -27.55
N GLU A 99 13.31 -5.56 -28.12
CA GLU A 99 12.55 -5.08 -29.29
C GLU A 99 11.88 -3.73 -29.02
N LEU A 100 11.34 -3.56 -27.81
CA LEU A 100 10.72 -2.32 -27.36
C LEU A 100 11.72 -1.26 -26.89
N LYS A 101 13.02 -1.58 -26.86
CA LYS A 101 14.08 -0.75 -26.29
C LYS A 101 13.85 -0.37 -24.82
N ALA A 102 13.11 -1.19 -24.08
CA ALA A 102 12.87 -1.03 -22.66
C ALA A 102 14.10 -1.48 -21.85
N GLN A 103 14.48 -0.69 -20.84
CA GLN A 103 15.57 -1.01 -19.91
C GLN A 103 15.04 -1.41 -18.53
N LEU A 104 13.89 -0.88 -18.15
CA LEU A 104 13.22 -1.14 -16.89
C LEU A 104 11.81 -1.68 -17.15
N VAL A 105 11.32 -2.51 -16.24
CA VAL A 105 9.92 -2.92 -16.20
C VAL A 105 9.38 -2.73 -14.79
N ILE A 106 8.21 -2.10 -14.68
CA ILE A 106 7.46 -2.01 -13.43
C ILE A 106 6.44 -3.14 -13.41
N PHE A 107 6.48 -3.88 -12.32
CA PHE A 107 5.59 -4.97 -12.00
C PHE A 107 4.61 -4.54 -10.92
N GLU A 108 3.33 -4.83 -11.13
CA GLU A 108 2.24 -4.58 -10.18
C GLU A 108 1.83 -5.92 -9.57
N TYR A 109 2.00 -6.09 -8.26
CA TYR A 109 1.74 -7.38 -7.65
C TYR A 109 0.28 -7.82 -7.78
N SER A 110 -0.66 -6.87 -7.68
CA SER A 110 -2.10 -7.11 -7.84
C SER A 110 -2.47 -7.77 -9.18
N ARG A 111 -1.61 -7.66 -10.20
CA ARG A 111 -1.81 -8.26 -11.52
C ARG A 111 -1.17 -9.65 -11.68
N CYS A 112 -0.35 -10.11 -10.74
CA CYS A 112 0.34 -11.42 -10.82
C CYS A 112 -0.64 -12.59 -11.02
N PHE A 113 -1.81 -12.53 -10.38
CA PHE A 113 -2.85 -13.56 -10.45
C PHE A 113 -4.07 -13.16 -11.27
N PHE A 114 -4.06 -11.96 -11.85
CA PHE A 114 -5.19 -11.43 -12.62
C PHE A 114 -4.96 -11.69 -14.11
N THR A 115 -4.98 -12.97 -14.50
CA THR A 115 -4.96 -13.39 -15.91
C THR A 115 -6.09 -14.39 -16.17
N PRO A 116 -6.72 -14.39 -17.36
CA PRO A 116 -6.34 -13.64 -18.57
C PRO A 116 -7.10 -12.32 -18.77
N TYR A 117 -6.41 -11.28 -19.25
CA TYR A 117 -7.07 -10.09 -19.81
C TYR A 117 -7.59 -10.38 -21.22
N LYS A 118 -8.66 -9.68 -21.63
CA LYS A 118 -9.23 -9.80 -22.99
C LYS A 118 -8.23 -9.53 -24.12
N LEU A 119 -7.16 -8.78 -23.82
CA LEU A 119 -6.12 -8.42 -24.79
C LEU A 119 -4.95 -9.41 -24.86
N ASP A 120 -4.89 -10.40 -23.96
CA ASP A 120 -3.76 -11.33 -23.87
C ASP A 120 -3.80 -12.41 -24.95
N ASP A 121 -2.63 -12.84 -25.42
CA ASP A 121 -2.51 -14.06 -26.23
C ASP A 121 -2.79 -15.28 -25.33
N LYS A 122 -4.01 -15.80 -25.42
CA LYS A 122 -4.49 -16.94 -24.62
C LYS A 122 -3.59 -18.17 -24.66
N ARG A 123 -2.77 -18.33 -25.71
CA ARG A 123 -1.84 -19.46 -25.85
C ARG A 123 -0.64 -19.37 -24.90
N LYS A 124 -0.29 -18.16 -24.46
CA LYS A 124 0.83 -17.89 -23.54
C LYS A 124 0.38 -17.85 -22.07
N ASN A 125 -0.92 -17.82 -21.82
CA ASN A 125 -1.46 -17.71 -20.48
C ASN A 125 -1.20 -18.99 -19.67
N CYS A 126 -1.13 -18.82 -18.36
CA CYS A 126 -0.95 -19.93 -17.45
C CYS A 126 -2.16 -20.87 -17.50
N ASN A 127 -1.87 -22.16 -17.56
CA ASN A 127 -2.85 -23.23 -17.42
C ASN A 127 -2.67 -23.88 -16.04
N ALA A 128 -3.67 -23.74 -15.16
CA ALA A 128 -3.63 -24.26 -13.79
C ALA A 128 -3.42 -25.79 -13.69
N LYS A 129 -3.74 -26.56 -14.75
CA LYS A 129 -3.46 -28.01 -14.79
C LYS A 129 -2.01 -28.34 -15.13
N LYS A 130 -1.27 -27.39 -15.71
CA LYS A 130 0.09 -27.60 -16.23
C LYS A 130 1.16 -26.78 -15.51
N HIS A 131 0.77 -25.70 -14.86
CA HIS A 131 1.68 -24.73 -14.27
C HIS A 131 1.39 -24.56 -12.79
N GLN A 132 2.46 -24.45 -12.01
CA GLN A 132 2.39 -24.02 -10.62
C GLN A 132 2.41 -22.49 -10.56
N THR A 133 2.05 -21.94 -9.41
CA THR A 133 2.16 -20.50 -9.16
C THR A 133 3.56 -19.97 -9.46
N GLU A 134 4.61 -20.68 -9.07
CA GLU A 134 6.01 -20.30 -9.34
C GLU A 134 6.42 -20.35 -10.82
N ASP A 135 5.57 -20.88 -11.71
CA ASP A 135 5.81 -20.78 -13.14
C ASP A 135 5.44 -19.40 -13.72
N LEU A 136 4.68 -18.60 -12.97
CA LEU A 136 4.36 -17.23 -13.34
C LEU A 136 5.65 -16.40 -13.44
N MET A 137 5.77 -15.63 -14.53
CA MET A 137 6.90 -14.72 -14.73
C MET A 137 7.10 -13.78 -13.54
N CYS A 138 6.00 -13.27 -12.96
CA CYS A 138 6.06 -12.40 -11.80
C CYS A 138 6.85 -12.98 -10.62
N LEU A 139 6.71 -14.27 -10.33
CA LEU A 139 7.48 -14.92 -9.26
C LEU A 139 8.89 -15.29 -9.70
N LYS A 140 9.07 -15.72 -10.95
CA LYS A 140 10.38 -16.01 -11.54
C LYS A 140 11.32 -14.80 -11.48
N LEU A 141 10.81 -13.60 -11.76
CA LEU A 141 11.62 -12.38 -11.73
C LEU A 141 12.16 -12.07 -10.33
N HIS A 142 11.42 -12.41 -9.27
CA HIS A 142 11.88 -12.26 -7.89
C HIS A 142 12.93 -13.27 -7.48
N ALA A 143 13.00 -14.42 -8.15
CA ALA A 143 14.09 -15.36 -7.97
C ALA A 143 15.39 -14.84 -8.62
N ARG A 144 16.44 -15.68 -8.69
CA ARG A 144 17.67 -15.35 -9.45
C ARG A 144 17.41 -15.36 -10.95
N SER A 145 16.73 -14.32 -11.44
CA SER A 145 16.50 -14.14 -12.86
C SER A 145 17.82 -13.97 -13.61
N ARG A 146 17.93 -14.67 -14.73
CA ARG A 146 19.09 -14.59 -15.62
C ARG A 146 19.13 -13.26 -16.35
N PHE A 147 17.97 -12.73 -16.71
CA PHE A 147 17.86 -11.55 -17.56
C PHE A 147 17.53 -10.29 -16.78
N PHE A 148 17.03 -10.43 -15.55
CA PHE A 148 16.50 -9.30 -14.80
C PHE A 148 17.22 -9.15 -13.45
N LYS A 149 17.30 -7.90 -12.99
CA LYS A 149 17.80 -7.56 -11.66
C LYS A 149 16.73 -6.73 -10.96
N LEU A 150 16.24 -7.21 -9.82
CA LEU A 150 15.37 -6.42 -8.95
C LEU A 150 16.14 -5.17 -8.51
N VAL A 151 15.58 -3.98 -8.75
CA VAL A 151 16.17 -2.69 -8.36
C VAL A 151 15.38 -1.98 -7.26
N PHE A 152 14.05 -2.17 -7.22
CA PHE A 152 13.13 -1.60 -6.25
C PHE A 152 11.99 -2.59 -5.95
N MET A 153 11.49 -2.59 -4.71
CA MET A 153 10.19 -3.15 -4.35
C MET A 153 9.61 -2.43 -3.12
N ASN A 154 8.28 -2.37 -3.06
CA ASN A 154 7.47 -1.98 -1.91
C ASN A 154 6.25 -2.91 -1.78
N GLY A 155 5.18 -2.49 -1.10
CA GLY A 155 4.00 -3.32 -0.86
C GLY A 155 3.18 -3.67 -2.10
N ASN A 156 3.28 -2.90 -3.20
CA ASN A 156 2.42 -3.08 -4.38
C ASN A 156 3.19 -3.17 -5.70
N TYR A 157 4.44 -2.72 -5.73
CA TYR A 157 5.24 -2.62 -6.95
C TYR A 157 6.63 -3.23 -6.79
N ALA A 158 7.16 -3.78 -7.88
CA ALA A 158 8.56 -4.12 -8.04
C ALA A 158 9.09 -3.57 -9.36
N VAL A 159 10.35 -3.13 -9.38
CA VAL A 159 11.02 -2.66 -10.60
C VAL A 159 12.20 -3.56 -10.89
N PHE A 160 12.24 -4.05 -12.12
CA PHE A 160 13.34 -4.88 -12.61
C PHE A 160 14.08 -4.19 -13.73
N ARG A 161 15.41 -4.27 -13.69
CA ARG A 161 16.30 -3.83 -14.77
C ARG A 161 16.68 -4.99 -15.65
N LEU A 162 16.55 -4.82 -16.96
CA LEU A 162 17.07 -5.74 -17.95
C LEU A 162 18.61 -5.71 -17.90
N ARG A 163 19.23 -6.87 -17.74
CA ARG A 163 20.68 -7.03 -17.76
C ARG A 163 21.19 -6.91 -19.19
N LYS A 164 22.28 -6.15 -19.37
CA LYS A 164 23.01 -6.11 -20.64
C LYS A 164 23.54 -7.50 -21.00
N GLU A 165 24.13 -8.15 -20.00
CA GLU A 165 24.65 -9.52 -20.10
C GLU A 165 23.84 -10.45 -19.18
N PRO A 166 23.16 -11.46 -19.75
CA PRO A 166 22.42 -12.43 -18.97
C PRO A 166 23.36 -13.27 -18.08
N LEU A 167 22.89 -13.64 -16.88
CA LEU A 167 23.61 -14.60 -16.05
C LEU A 167 23.62 -15.99 -16.74
N PRO A 168 24.69 -16.78 -16.55
CA PRO A 168 24.74 -18.16 -17.04
C PRO A 168 23.66 -19.02 -16.34
N GLY A 169 23.23 -20.08 -17.00
CA GLY A 169 22.26 -21.04 -16.47
C GLY A 169 21.10 -21.33 -17.42
N SER A 170 20.15 -22.15 -16.97
CA SER A 170 18.88 -22.43 -17.66
C SER A 170 17.72 -21.67 -16.98
N THR A 171 16.54 -21.70 -17.60
CA THR A 171 15.32 -21.19 -16.97
C THR A 171 15.02 -22.01 -15.71
N PRO A 172 14.85 -21.38 -14.53
CA PRO A 172 14.58 -22.11 -13.30
C PRO A 172 13.22 -22.80 -13.37
N ARG A 173 13.14 -24.02 -12.81
CA ARG A 173 11.86 -24.71 -12.62
C ARG A 173 11.14 -24.10 -11.42
N ALA A 174 9.82 -24.33 -11.32
CA ALA A 174 9.01 -23.88 -10.20
C ALA A 174 9.59 -24.21 -8.81
N VAL A 175 10.14 -25.42 -8.63
CA VAL A 175 10.78 -25.83 -7.37
C VAL A 175 12.04 -25.02 -7.07
N ASP A 176 12.83 -24.70 -8.09
CA ASP A 176 14.07 -23.93 -7.94
C ASP A 176 13.73 -22.47 -7.57
N VAL A 177 12.65 -21.91 -8.14
CA VAL A 177 12.09 -20.59 -7.78
C VAL A 177 11.64 -20.55 -6.32
N ARG A 178 10.85 -21.54 -5.88
CA ARG A 178 10.37 -21.62 -4.50
C ARG A 178 11.53 -21.66 -3.51
N THR A 179 12.45 -22.61 -3.68
CA THR A 179 13.63 -22.75 -2.82
C THR A 179 14.47 -21.48 -2.79
N TRP A 180 14.62 -20.80 -3.93
CA TRP A 180 15.34 -19.54 -3.97
C TRP A 180 14.66 -18.45 -3.14
N LEU A 181 13.35 -18.27 -3.29
CA LEU A 181 12.60 -17.23 -2.59
C LEU A 181 12.56 -17.46 -1.07
N ASP A 182 12.52 -18.71 -0.63
CA ASP A 182 12.43 -19.08 0.79
C ASP A 182 13.76 -18.94 1.54
N GLU A 183 14.88 -18.97 0.81
CA GLU A 183 16.23 -18.90 1.37
C GLU A 183 16.62 -17.45 1.71
N GLU A 184 16.91 -17.20 2.98
CA GLU A 184 17.14 -15.86 3.51
C GLU A 184 18.36 -15.17 2.88
N SER A 185 19.44 -15.92 2.64
CA SER A 185 20.68 -15.38 2.07
C SER A 185 20.48 -14.79 0.66
N ASN A 186 19.48 -15.26 -0.09
CA ASN A 186 19.19 -14.76 -1.43
C ASN A 186 18.65 -13.32 -1.47
N TRP A 187 18.11 -12.82 -0.35
CA TRP A 187 17.60 -11.46 -0.22
C TRP A 187 18.66 -10.45 0.22
N GLU A 188 19.85 -10.91 0.62
CA GLU A 188 20.91 -10.09 1.20
C GLU A 188 21.35 -8.93 0.28
N GLU A 189 21.64 -9.23 -0.99
CA GLU A 189 22.11 -8.22 -1.94
C GLU A 189 21.09 -7.09 -2.09
N TYR A 190 19.80 -7.46 -2.22
CA TYR A 190 18.72 -6.48 -2.32
C TYR A 190 18.61 -5.66 -1.04
N ALA A 191 18.51 -6.32 0.12
CA ALA A 191 18.29 -5.66 1.40
C ALA A 191 19.42 -4.67 1.74
N ARG A 192 20.69 -5.07 1.53
CA ARG A 192 21.86 -4.19 1.75
C ARG A 192 21.97 -3.05 0.75
N ARG A 193 21.53 -3.24 -0.50
CA ARG A 193 21.50 -2.15 -1.48
C ARG A 193 20.39 -1.16 -1.14
N CYS A 194 19.21 -1.68 -0.84
CA CYS A 194 18.05 -0.90 -0.42
C CYS A 194 18.36 -0.06 0.82
N SER A 195 19.11 -0.60 1.80
CA SER A 195 19.43 0.11 3.05
C SER A 195 20.27 1.37 2.91
N ARG A 196 20.88 1.58 1.75
CA ARG A 196 21.59 2.82 1.42
C ARG A 196 20.65 3.99 1.16
N ARG A 197 19.33 3.74 1.05
CA ARG A 197 18.30 4.74 0.79
C ARG A 197 17.14 4.57 1.78
N LYS A 198 16.62 5.68 2.30
CA LYS A 198 15.40 5.67 3.10
C LYS A 198 14.18 5.89 2.18
N PRO A 199 12.99 5.38 2.51
CA PRO A 199 12.66 4.51 3.65
C PRO A 199 12.72 3.00 3.31
N CYS A 200 13.90 2.36 3.34
CA CYS A 200 14.02 0.94 3.00
C CYS A 200 13.35 -0.03 4.00
N GLY A 201 13.45 0.23 5.31
CA GLY A 201 12.89 -0.67 6.34
C GLY A 201 11.40 -0.92 6.16
N ALA A 202 10.63 0.17 6.00
CA ALA A 202 9.20 0.09 5.73
C ALA A 202 8.90 -0.64 4.40
N ARG A 203 9.61 -0.32 3.31
CA ARG A 203 9.45 -0.99 2.01
C ARG A 203 9.65 -2.51 2.10
N LEU A 204 10.65 -2.97 2.85
CA LEU A 204 10.88 -4.40 3.06
C LEU A 204 9.72 -5.06 3.82
N MET A 205 9.18 -4.40 4.85
CA MET A 205 8.08 -4.95 5.64
C MET A 205 6.75 -4.98 4.85
N GLU A 206 6.48 -3.94 4.07
CA GLU A 206 5.31 -3.88 3.18
C GLU A 206 5.42 -4.94 2.08
N ALA A 207 6.59 -5.08 1.45
CA ALA A 207 6.85 -6.16 0.51
C ALA A 207 6.66 -7.53 1.18
N ALA A 208 7.15 -7.74 2.40
CA ALA A 208 6.95 -8.99 3.11
C ALA A 208 5.46 -9.28 3.38
N ALA A 209 4.69 -8.27 3.80
CA ALA A 209 3.24 -8.41 3.98
C ALA A 209 2.55 -8.79 2.65
N HIS A 210 2.99 -8.22 1.53
CA HIS A 210 2.50 -8.60 0.21
C HIS A 210 2.89 -10.03 -0.18
N PHE A 211 4.12 -10.45 0.10
CA PHE A 211 4.55 -11.83 -0.15
C PHE A 211 3.73 -12.83 0.68
N GLU A 212 3.42 -12.52 1.93
CA GLU A 212 2.57 -13.31 2.83
C GLU A 212 1.15 -13.44 2.25
N HIS A 213 0.51 -12.29 2.02
CA HIS A 213 -0.94 -12.22 1.77
C HIS A 213 -1.31 -12.21 0.30
N GLY A 214 -0.60 -11.45 -0.52
CA GLY A 214 -0.85 -11.32 -1.96
C GLY A 214 -0.30 -12.49 -2.75
N LEU A 215 0.99 -12.80 -2.58
CA LEU A 215 1.67 -13.87 -3.33
C LEU A 215 1.54 -15.27 -2.71
N LYS A 216 1.04 -15.35 -1.46
CA LYS A 216 0.92 -16.61 -0.70
C LYS A 216 2.27 -17.34 -0.57
N LYS A 217 3.31 -16.60 -0.18
CA LYS A 217 4.70 -17.03 0.03
C LYS A 217 5.18 -16.66 1.45
N PRO A 218 4.66 -17.33 2.49
CA PRO A 218 4.96 -16.97 3.89
C PRO A 218 6.43 -17.19 4.27
N GLN A 219 7.11 -18.17 3.68
CA GLN A 219 8.55 -18.40 3.93
C GLN A 219 9.41 -17.28 3.33
N ALA A 220 9.17 -16.89 2.08
CA ALA A 220 9.81 -15.72 1.48
C ALA A 220 9.51 -14.42 2.25
N ALA A 221 8.26 -14.22 2.69
CA ALA A 221 7.90 -13.10 3.55
C ALA A 221 8.70 -13.10 4.86
N ALA A 222 8.86 -14.26 5.51
CA ALA A 222 9.69 -14.41 6.70
C ALA A 222 11.17 -14.06 6.45
N ALA A 223 11.74 -14.49 5.32
CA ALA A 223 13.10 -14.13 4.92
C ALA A 223 13.27 -12.61 4.76
N ILE A 224 12.34 -11.93 4.09
CA ILE A 224 12.37 -10.48 3.90
C ILE A 224 12.20 -9.75 5.25
N ARG A 225 11.26 -10.17 6.11
CA ARG A 225 11.07 -9.59 7.47
C ARG A 225 12.34 -9.67 8.31
N LYS A 226 13.03 -10.81 8.30
CA LYS A 226 14.29 -10.97 9.06
C LYS A 226 15.35 -9.95 8.63
N TRP A 227 15.47 -9.68 7.33
CA TRP A 227 16.38 -8.64 6.84
C TRP A 227 15.96 -7.25 7.28
N ALA A 228 14.67 -6.92 7.24
CA ALA A 228 14.17 -5.64 7.73
C ALA A 228 14.48 -5.44 9.23
N LEU A 229 14.20 -6.44 10.06
CA LEU A 229 14.47 -6.41 11.50
C LEU A 229 15.97 -6.32 11.82
N ARG A 230 16.81 -7.03 11.06
CA ARG A 230 18.27 -7.00 11.22
C ARG A 230 18.87 -5.64 10.88
N LEU A 231 18.43 -5.03 9.77
CA LEU A 231 19.01 -3.79 9.25
C LEU A 231 18.41 -2.54 9.88
N PHE A 232 17.17 -2.62 10.39
CA PHE A 232 16.41 -1.47 10.88
C PHE A 232 15.68 -1.77 12.21
N PRO A 233 16.37 -2.26 13.25
CA PRO A 233 15.71 -2.64 14.50
C PRO A 233 15.02 -1.46 15.22
N ASP A 234 15.48 -0.23 14.96
CA ASP A 234 14.97 1.00 15.58
C ASP A 234 14.11 1.86 14.64
N ASP A 235 13.69 1.31 13.49
CA ASP A 235 12.72 1.96 12.61
C ASP A 235 11.29 1.75 13.12
N GLY A 236 10.54 2.83 13.32
CA GLY A 236 9.19 2.77 13.88
C GLY A 236 8.20 2.00 13.01
N TYR A 237 8.32 2.08 11.68
CA TYR A 237 7.45 1.33 10.76
C TYR A 237 7.82 -0.15 10.76
N VAL A 238 9.11 -0.47 10.86
CA VAL A 238 9.53 -1.88 10.97
C VAL A 238 8.96 -2.53 12.22
N ASN A 239 9.01 -1.83 13.35
CA ASN A 239 8.40 -2.30 14.59
C ASN A 239 6.87 -2.43 14.46
N TYR A 240 6.20 -1.46 13.84
CA TYR A 240 4.76 -1.52 13.62
C TYR A 240 4.34 -2.75 12.78
N TYR A 241 4.95 -2.95 11.62
CA TYR A 241 4.61 -4.08 10.75
C TYR A 241 4.98 -5.43 11.39
N GLN A 242 6.03 -5.49 12.21
CA GLN A 242 6.37 -6.70 12.94
C GLN A 242 5.35 -7.00 14.04
N ALA A 243 4.88 -5.98 14.77
CA ALA A 243 3.83 -6.13 15.77
C ALA A 243 2.56 -6.71 15.12
N ARG A 244 2.13 -6.11 14.01
CA ARG A 244 0.97 -6.55 13.25
C ARG A 244 1.09 -7.99 12.76
N TYR A 245 2.24 -8.38 12.22
CA TYR A 245 2.47 -9.76 11.81
C TYR A 245 2.34 -10.71 13.01
N LEU A 246 2.95 -10.38 14.14
CA LEU A 246 2.88 -11.20 15.34
C LEU A 246 1.45 -11.33 15.86
N ASP A 247 0.71 -10.24 15.89
CA ASP A 247 -0.68 -10.15 16.35
C ASP A 247 -1.62 -10.93 15.42
N VAL A 248 -1.70 -10.54 14.14
CA VAL A 248 -2.74 -10.98 13.21
C VAL A 248 -2.38 -12.30 12.52
N ASP A 249 -1.14 -12.44 12.08
CA ASP A 249 -0.75 -13.53 11.17
C ASP A 249 -0.12 -14.71 11.92
N ALA A 250 0.73 -14.42 12.91
CA ALA A 250 1.40 -15.44 13.71
C ALA A 250 0.62 -15.84 14.97
N ASN A 251 -0.46 -15.11 15.31
CA ASN A 251 -1.28 -15.33 16.50
C ASN A 251 -0.45 -15.40 17.81
N ARG A 252 0.49 -14.46 17.94
CA ARG A 252 1.43 -14.28 19.07
C ARG A 252 1.29 -12.86 19.65
N PRO A 253 0.11 -12.47 20.13
CA PRO A 253 -0.17 -11.10 20.55
C PRO A 253 0.71 -10.62 21.72
N GLN A 254 1.08 -11.52 22.64
CA GLN A 254 1.95 -11.15 23.77
C GLN A 254 3.34 -10.66 23.32
N GLU A 255 3.85 -11.20 22.20
CA GLU A 255 5.10 -10.74 21.62
C GLU A 255 4.92 -9.48 20.79
N ALA A 256 3.76 -9.31 20.14
CA ALA A 256 3.43 -8.12 19.37
C ALA A 256 3.46 -6.84 20.22
N LYS A 257 3.05 -6.92 21.49
CA LYS A 257 2.97 -5.79 22.42
C LYS A 257 4.26 -4.95 22.47
N ALA A 258 5.42 -5.59 22.64
CA ALA A 258 6.69 -4.89 22.74
C ALA A 258 7.04 -4.12 21.46
N TYR A 259 6.68 -4.67 20.29
CA TYR A 259 6.87 -4.02 19.01
C TYR A 259 5.90 -2.85 18.79
N TYR A 260 4.62 -2.99 19.19
CA TYR A 260 3.65 -1.89 19.15
C TYR A 260 4.09 -0.74 20.06
N GLU A 261 4.51 -1.02 21.29
CA GLU A 261 5.02 -0.01 22.23
C GLU A 261 6.24 0.72 21.66
N LYS A 262 7.18 -0.02 21.06
CA LYS A 262 8.37 0.57 20.42
C LYS A 262 8.00 1.43 19.21
N ALA A 263 7.08 0.97 18.37
CA ALA A 263 6.58 1.73 17.22
C ALA A 263 5.91 3.03 17.66
N LEU A 264 5.01 2.97 18.64
CA LEU A 264 4.32 4.14 19.19
C LEU A 264 5.29 5.14 19.82
N LYS A 265 6.33 4.66 20.51
CA LYS A 265 7.37 5.54 21.08
C LYS A 265 8.15 6.30 20.01
N ILE A 266 8.45 5.65 18.87
CA ILE A 266 9.23 6.25 17.77
C ILE A 266 8.35 7.16 16.91
N LEU A 267 7.11 6.75 16.66
CA LEU A 267 6.14 7.42 15.79
C LEU A 267 4.87 7.81 16.57
N PRO A 268 4.98 8.69 17.59
CA PRO A 268 3.90 8.96 18.53
C PRO A 268 2.71 9.71 17.94
N ASN A 269 2.83 10.27 16.73
CA ASN A 269 1.78 11.03 16.06
C ASN A 269 1.36 10.38 14.74
N ASN A 270 1.65 9.10 14.54
CA ASN A 270 1.17 8.36 13.38
C ASN A 270 -0.27 7.86 13.67
N PRO A 271 -1.31 8.35 12.97
CA PRO A 271 -2.69 7.98 13.29
C PRO A 271 -2.94 6.48 13.16
N LYS A 272 -2.34 5.82 12.16
CA LYS A 272 -2.51 4.38 11.96
C LYS A 272 -1.92 3.56 13.10
N ILE A 273 -0.72 3.89 13.54
CA ILE A 273 -0.09 3.21 14.68
C ILE A 273 -0.92 3.42 15.95
N LEU A 274 -1.38 4.65 16.21
CA LEU A 274 -2.23 4.95 17.37
C LEU A 274 -3.55 4.16 17.33
N THR A 275 -4.24 4.15 16.18
CA THR A 275 -5.47 3.37 15.99
C THR A 275 -5.23 1.89 16.27
N GLU A 276 -4.19 1.29 15.69
CA GLU A 276 -3.90 -0.13 15.84
C GLU A 276 -3.51 -0.49 17.28
N VAL A 277 -2.78 0.39 17.98
CA VAL A 277 -2.50 0.21 19.41
C VAL A 277 -3.78 0.23 20.25
N ILE A 278 -4.71 1.15 19.99
CA ILE A 278 -6.00 1.19 20.69
C ILE A 278 -6.78 -0.11 20.45
N LEU A 279 -6.93 -0.51 19.18
CA LEU A 279 -7.65 -1.73 18.81
C LEU A 279 -7.00 -2.99 19.38
N PHE A 280 -5.67 -3.09 19.33
CA PHE A 280 -4.92 -4.20 19.88
C PHE A 280 -5.15 -4.34 21.39
N HIS A 281 -5.10 -3.24 22.14
CA HIS A 281 -5.36 -3.28 23.57
C HIS A 281 -6.82 -3.62 23.90
N ASP A 282 -7.78 -3.04 23.17
CA ASP A 282 -9.21 -3.22 23.45
C ASP A 282 -9.70 -4.62 23.06
N LEU A 283 -9.34 -5.08 21.87
CA LEU A 283 -9.91 -6.29 21.27
C LEU A 283 -9.06 -7.54 21.52
N VAL A 284 -7.74 -7.40 21.48
CA VAL A 284 -6.81 -8.55 21.54
C VAL A 284 -6.33 -8.79 22.97
N LEU A 285 -5.87 -7.75 23.65
CA LEU A 285 -5.42 -7.86 25.04
C LEU A 285 -6.56 -7.73 26.07
N GLN A 286 -7.76 -7.32 25.63
CA GLN A 286 -8.91 -7.08 26.50
C GLN A 286 -8.59 -6.12 27.66
N ASP A 287 -7.77 -5.10 27.39
CA ASP A 287 -7.38 -4.04 28.32
C ASP A 287 -7.89 -2.67 27.84
N PRO A 288 -9.22 -2.43 27.87
CA PRO A 288 -9.79 -1.13 27.49
C PRO A 288 -9.35 0.01 28.43
N SER A 289 -8.87 -0.34 29.64
CA SER A 289 -8.34 0.62 30.58
C SER A 289 -7.08 1.31 30.06
N PHE A 290 -6.24 0.59 29.32
CA PHE A 290 -5.07 1.16 28.67
C PHE A 290 -5.46 2.20 27.64
N SER A 291 -6.36 1.86 26.72
CA SER A 291 -6.78 2.75 25.64
C SER A 291 -7.48 3.98 26.18
N ALA A 292 -8.36 3.84 27.17
CA ALA A 292 -8.99 4.96 27.86
C ALA A 292 -7.95 5.92 28.47
N ARG A 293 -6.94 5.40 29.18
CA ARG A 293 -5.85 6.22 29.74
C ARG A 293 -4.99 6.87 28.65
N LEU A 294 -4.67 6.14 27.59
CA LEU A 294 -3.89 6.64 26.46
C LEU A 294 -4.63 7.82 25.80
N VAL A 295 -5.89 7.63 25.43
CA VAL A 295 -6.73 8.66 24.78
C VAL A 295 -6.92 9.87 25.71
N GLN A 296 -7.22 9.65 26.99
CA GLN A 296 -7.37 10.75 27.95
C GLN A 296 -6.07 11.55 28.10
N ARG A 297 -4.92 10.88 28.21
CA ARG A 297 -3.60 11.54 28.28
C ARG A 297 -3.33 12.34 27.01
N ARG A 298 -3.62 11.74 25.86
CA ARG A 298 -3.37 12.29 24.52
C ARG A 298 -4.41 13.31 24.06
N SER A 299 -5.44 13.59 24.85
CA SER A 299 -6.45 14.63 24.52
C SER A 299 -6.25 15.95 25.27
N ARG A 300 -5.24 16.00 26.14
CA ARG A 300 -4.78 17.23 26.79
C ARG A 300 -3.81 17.97 25.87
N ASP A 301 -3.38 19.17 26.28
CA ASP A 301 -2.38 19.96 25.56
C ASP A 301 -1.18 19.12 25.15
N SER A 302 -0.70 19.36 23.93
CA SER A 302 0.46 18.69 23.35
C SER A 302 1.65 18.68 24.31
N LYS A 303 2.26 17.51 24.53
CA LYS A 303 3.39 17.32 25.47
C LYS A 303 4.61 16.79 24.75
N GLY A 304 5.65 17.62 24.66
CA GLY A 304 6.90 17.26 24.00
C GLY A 304 6.67 16.92 22.54
N LYS A 305 6.94 15.67 22.14
CA LYS A 305 6.72 15.18 20.78
C LYS A 305 5.32 14.60 20.53
N GLU A 306 4.50 14.46 21.57
CA GLU A 306 3.15 13.92 21.48
C GLU A 306 2.13 15.04 21.22
N LYS A 307 1.50 15.04 20.05
CA LYS A 307 0.41 15.97 19.73
C LYS A 307 -0.91 15.54 20.39
N SER A 308 -1.77 16.50 20.70
CA SER A 308 -3.14 16.17 21.12
C SER A 308 -3.85 15.44 19.99
N ILE A 309 -4.59 14.36 20.28
CA ILE A 309 -5.40 13.64 19.28
C ILE A 309 -6.35 14.62 18.58
N LEU A 310 -6.94 15.57 19.32
CA LEU A 310 -7.85 16.58 18.78
C LEU A 310 -7.18 17.58 17.82
N GLU A 311 -5.86 17.72 17.90
CA GLU A 311 -5.05 18.63 17.07
C GLU A 311 -4.42 17.94 15.86
N MET A 312 -4.46 16.60 15.79
CA MET A 312 -3.89 15.85 14.67
C MET A 312 -4.68 16.09 13.39
N MET A 313 -3.98 16.13 12.27
CA MET A 313 -4.53 16.31 10.92
C MET A 313 -3.96 15.27 9.94
N GLY A 314 -4.50 15.27 8.73
CA GLY A 314 -4.05 14.42 7.64
C GLY A 314 -4.72 13.05 7.54
N PRO A 315 -4.24 12.21 6.62
CA PRO A 315 -4.82 10.90 6.33
C PRO A 315 -4.86 9.98 7.56
N GLY A 316 -5.97 9.25 7.73
CA GLY A 316 -6.14 8.29 8.83
C GLY A 316 -6.58 8.87 10.17
N VAL A 317 -6.51 10.20 10.37
CA VAL A 317 -6.98 10.83 11.63
C VAL A 317 -8.46 10.59 11.89
N GLY A 318 -9.30 10.58 10.87
CA GLY A 318 -10.73 10.28 11.05
C GLY A 318 -10.99 8.92 11.69
N LEU A 319 -10.21 7.90 11.31
CA LEU A 319 -10.28 6.57 11.90
C LEU A 319 -9.74 6.56 13.34
N LEU A 320 -8.62 7.24 13.60
CA LEU A 320 -8.11 7.42 14.96
C LEU A 320 -9.15 8.07 15.87
N MET A 321 -9.80 9.14 15.43
CA MET A 321 -10.85 9.83 16.19
C MET A 321 -12.03 8.89 16.49
N CYS A 322 -12.40 8.07 15.52
CA CYS A 322 -13.50 7.12 15.65
C CYS A 322 -13.22 6.06 16.74
N GLU A 323 -12.06 5.40 16.68
CA GLU A 323 -11.70 4.39 17.70
C GLU A 323 -11.38 5.03 19.06
N ALA A 324 -10.73 6.20 19.07
CA ALA A 324 -10.47 6.95 20.30
C ALA A 324 -11.77 7.39 21.00
N ALA A 325 -12.83 7.70 20.24
CA ALA A 325 -14.14 8.04 20.80
C ALA A 325 -14.76 6.87 21.57
N VAL A 326 -14.64 5.64 21.04
CA VAL A 326 -15.10 4.41 21.70
C VAL A 326 -14.29 4.16 22.97
N ALA A 327 -12.96 4.22 22.88
CA ALA A 327 -12.09 4.05 24.05
C ALA A 327 -12.38 5.08 25.15
N ALA A 328 -12.65 6.34 24.79
CA ALA A 328 -13.04 7.38 25.73
C ALA A 328 -14.40 7.09 26.38
N LYS A 329 -15.39 6.58 25.62
CA LYS A 329 -16.72 6.22 26.14
C LYS A 329 -16.62 5.07 27.14
N THR A 330 -15.91 4.00 26.77
CA THR A 330 -15.65 2.83 27.63
C THR A 330 -14.90 3.22 28.90
N GLY A 331 -14.02 4.22 28.82
CA GLY A 331 -13.32 4.81 29.96
C GLY A 331 -14.15 5.76 30.83
N GLY A 332 -15.43 5.96 30.53
CA GLY A 332 -16.33 6.86 31.28
C GLY A 332 -16.16 8.35 30.99
N ASN A 333 -15.39 8.74 29.96
CA ASN A 333 -15.19 10.13 29.58
C ASN A 333 -16.15 10.54 28.44
N GLN A 334 -17.40 10.77 28.81
CA GLN A 334 -18.48 11.06 27.86
C GLN A 334 -18.24 12.33 27.02
N GLU A 335 -17.72 13.40 27.64
CA GLU A 335 -17.47 14.68 26.95
C GLU A 335 -16.40 14.52 25.87
N LEU A 336 -15.27 13.86 26.20
CA LEU A 336 -14.20 13.62 25.24
C LEU A 336 -14.66 12.69 24.12
N SER A 337 -15.40 11.64 24.46
CA SER A 337 -15.98 10.71 23.49
C SER A 337 -16.85 11.44 22.46
N GLN A 338 -17.73 12.33 22.91
CA GLN A 338 -18.61 13.11 22.03
C GLN A 338 -17.82 14.04 21.09
N LYS A 339 -16.76 14.70 21.60
CA LYS A 339 -15.88 15.57 20.79
C LYS A 339 -15.17 14.79 19.69
N LEU A 340 -14.54 13.66 20.05
CA LEU A 340 -13.85 12.78 19.11
C LEU A 340 -14.81 12.20 18.08
N TRP A 341 -15.98 11.73 18.51
CA TRP A 341 -17.01 11.17 17.63
C TRP A 341 -17.57 12.19 16.64
N ALA A 342 -17.84 13.42 17.09
CA ALA A 342 -18.28 14.49 16.22
C ALA A 342 -17.23 14.78 15.14
N ARG A 343 -15.95 14.81 15.50
CA ARG A 343 -14.85 15.00 14.55
C ARG A 343 -14.70 13.82 13.59
N ALA A 344 -14.79 12.59 14.07
CA ALA A 344 -14.75 11.39 13.23
C ALA A 344 -15.85 11.40 12.16
N ARG A 345 -17.09 11.76 12.54
CA ARG A 345 -18.21 11.88 11.59
C ARG A 345 -18.04 13.03 10.59
N GLN A 346 -17.27 14.06 10.90
CA GLN A 346 -16.94 15.09 9.91
C GLN A 346 -15.90 14.58 8.90
N LEU A 347 -14.90 13.83 9.35
CA LEU A 347 -13.75 13.43 8.53
C LEU A 347 -14.00 12.16 7.70
N VAL A 348 -14.65 11.16 8.30
CA VAL A 348 -14.91 9.83 7.71
C VAL A 348 -16.34 9.35 8.00
N PRO A 349 -17.39 10.15 7.71
CA PRO A 349 -18.79 9.80 8.02
C PRO A 349 -19.23 8.45 7.45
N LEU A 350 -18.64 8.05 6.31
CA LEU A 350 -18.94 6.81 5.60
C LEU A 350 -17.94 5.69 5.88
N GLY A 351 -16.97 5.93 6.76
CA GLY A 351 -15.94 4.96 7.12
C GLY A 351 -16.54 3.76 7.85
N GLN A 352 -15.95 2.58 7.64
CA GLN A 352 -16.44 1.35 8.26
C GLN A 352 -16.43 1.44 9.79
N CYS A 353 -15.47 2.17 10.38
CA CYS A 353 -15.44 2.43 11.82
C CYS A 353 -16.69 3.17 12.32
N VAL A 354 -17.10 4.26 11.65
CA VAL A 354 -18.30 5.02 12.05
C VAL A 354 -19.54 4.13 11.97
N LYS A 355 -19.63 3.29 10.94
CA LYS A 355 -20.73 2.32 10.82
C LYS A 355 -20.71 1.28 11.95
N ASN A 356 -19.56 0.65 12.19
CA ASN A 356 -19.42 -0.42 13.18
C ASN A 356 -19.64 0.06 14.61
N ASN A 357 -19.15 1.26 14.92
CA ASN A 357 -19.22 1.84 16.25
C ASN A 357 -20.51 2.66 16.47
N TRP A 358 -21.36 2.83 15.45
CA TRP A 358 -22.61 3.59 15.56
C TRP A 358 -23.50 3.12 16.73
N PRO A 359 -23.76 1.82 16.93
CA PRO A 359 -24.61 1.36 18.02
C PRO A 359 -24.03 1.70 19.38
N ILE A 360 -22.71 1.48 19.55
CA ILE A 360 -21.98 1.81 20.77
C ILE A 360 -22.08 3.30 21.06
N MET A 361 -21.93 4.15 20.05
CA MET A 361 -21.90 5.60 20.23
C MET A 361 -23.29 6.20 20.48
N ASN A 362 -24.36 5.57 19.99
CA ASN A 362 -25.75 6.03 20.16
C ASN A 362 -26.54 5.22 21.21
N ASP A 363 -25.87 4.38 22.00
CA ASP A 363 -26.48 3.55 23.06
C ASP A 363 -27.59 2.63 22.52
N GLU A 364 -27.43 2.14 21.29
CA GLU A 364 -28.35 1.20 20.66
C GLU A 364 -28.04 -0.22 21.17
N SER A 365 -29.08 -0.93 21.58
CA SER A 365 -28.94 -2.23 22.26
C SER A 365 -28.34 -3.32 21.39
N LYS A 366 -28.53 -3.26 20.06
CA LYS A 366 -28.09 -4.30 19.14
C LYS A 366 -27.55 -3.74 17.83
N PRO A 367 -26.54 -4.37 17.21
CA PRO A 367 -26.01 -3.95 15.91
C PRO A 367 -27.05 -3.93 14.78
N GLU A 368 -28.03 -4.84 14.80
CA GLU A 368 -29.12 -4.88 13.82
C GLU A 368 -30.09 -3.70 13.92
N ASP A 369 -30.14 -3.03 15.08
CA ASP A 369 -30.98 -1.86 15.31
C ASP A 369 -30.30 -0.57 14.82
N SER A 370 -29.15 -0.68 14.14
CA SER A 370 -28.33 0.47 13.81
C SER A 370 -29.07 1.50 12.98
N SER A 371 -29.27 2.69 13.55
CA SER A 371 -29.89 3.81 12.84
C SER A 371 -28.95 4.48 11.82
N TYR A 372 -27.72 3.98 11.67
CA TYR A 372 -26.71 4.51 10.75
C TYR A 372 -27.24 4.71 9.32
N ASP A 373 -27.90 3.70 8.75
CA ASP A 373 -28.39 3.78 7.36
C ASP A 373 -29.65 4.66 7.22
N GLN A 374 -30.33 4.96 8.33
CA GLN A 374 -31.39 5.98 8.38
C GLN A 374 -30.79 7.39 8.39
N HIS A 375 -29.69 7.58 9.12
CA HIS A 375 -28.98 8.86 9.21
C HIS A 375 -28.20 9.19 7.93
N TYR A 376 -27.50 8.21 7.36
CA TYR A 376 -26.75 8.33 6.11
C TYR A 376 -27.48 7.59 4.98
N THR A 377 -28.58 8.18 4.54
CA THR A 377 -29.34 7.68 3.38
C THR A 377 -28.45 7.59 2.15
N ARG A 378 -28.84 6.76 1.16
CA ARG A 378 -28.09 6.62 -0.10
C ARG A 378 -27.84 7.98 -0.78
N TRP A 379 -28.80 8.89 -0.72
CA TRP A 379 -28.68 10.24 -1.30
C TRP A 379 -27.78 11.15 -0.47
N ALA A 380 -27.82 11.09 0.86
CA ALA A 380 -26.86 11.81 1.70
C ALA A 380 -25.42 11.35 1.40
N LYS A 381 -25.21 10.03 1.26
CA LYS A 381 -23.90 9.47 0.86
C LYS A 381 -23.42 10.04 -0.47
N ILE A 382 -24.29 10.12 -1.48
CA ILE A 382 -23.98 10.71 -2.79
C ILE A 382 -23.63 12.19 -2.66
N TRP A 383 -24.43 12.98 -1.94
CA TRP A 383 -24.18 14.40 -1.73
C TRP A 383 -22.84 14.66 -1.04
N MET A 384 -22.50 13.85 -0.03
CA MET A 384 -21.23 13.96 0.68
C MET A 384 -20.04 13.63 -0.25
N MET A 385 -20.17 12.60 -1.08
CA MET A 385 -19.15 12.26 -2.10
C MET A 385 -18.97 13.37 -3.15
N VAL A 386 -20.06 13.99 -3.60
CA VAL A 386 -20.04 15.08 -4.60
C VAL A 386 -19.47 16.38 -4.03
N ALA A 387 -19.72 16.67 -2.75
CA ALA A 387 -19.22 17.87 -2.08
C ALA A 387 -17.71 17.84 -1.78
N GLY A 388 -16.97 16.81 -2.21
CA GLY A 388 -15.53 16.66 -1.97
C GLY A 388 -15.15 16.47 -0.50
N GLY A 389 -16.13 16.36 0.41
CA GLY A 389 -15.93 16.37 1.85
C GLY A 389 -15.68 15.01 2.49
N VAL A 390 -15.45 13.96 1.70
CA VAL A 390 -15.22 12.61 2.25
C VAL A 390 -13.90 12.07 1.73
N ASN A 391 -12.95 11.89 2.65
CA ASN A 391 -11.89 10.90 2.45
C ASN A 391 -12.58 9.53 2.37
N LEU A 392 -12.95 9.12 1.16
CA LEU A 392 -13.44 7.78 0.89
C LEU A 392 -12.30 6.79 1.16
N GLU A 393 -12.43 6.03 2.23
CA GLU A 393 -11.55 4.90 2.47
C GLU A 393 -11.85 3.83 1.42
N LEU A 394 -10.94 3.66 0.46
CA LEU A 394 -11.06 2.68 -0.62
C LEU A 394 -10.80 1.26 -0.10
N THR A 395 -11.78 0.67 0.58
CA THR A 395 -11.95 -0.79 0.79
C THR A 395 -10.84 -1.56 1.56
N PRO A 396 -11.14 -2.75 2.13
CA PRO A 396 -10.22 -3.52 2.98
C PRO A 396 -8.96 -4.05 2.28
N HIS A 397 -8.93 -4.04 0.94
CA HIS A 397 -7.86 -4.67 0.15
C HIS A 397 -6.68 -3.75 -0.15
N HIS A 398 -6.75 -2.47 0.26
CA HIS A 398 -5.69 -1.48 0.07
C HIS A 398 -5.54 -0.68 1.38
N GLN A 399 -5.16 -1.36 2.46
CA GLN A 399 -4.88 -0.64 3.70
C GLN A 399 -3.77 0.37 3.44
N ALA A 400 -4.06 1.65 3.66
CA ALA A 400 -3.07 2.71 3.47
C ALA A 400 -1.84 2.43 4.35
N ASN A 401 -0.68 2.43 3.69
CA ASN A 401 0.59 2.13 4.33
C ASN A 401 0.87 3.14 5.43
N ALA A 402 1.21 2.64 6.63
CA ALA A 402 1.34 3.48 7.83
C ALA A 402 2.33 4.64 7.63
N ARG A 403 3.34 4.46 6.75
CA ARG A 403 4.33 5.50 6.43
C ARG A 403 3.80 6.71 5.67
N PHE A 404 2.63 6.62 5.03
CA PHE A 404 1.97 7.74 4.35
C PHE A 404 0.84 8.34 5.18
N LEU A 405 0.64 7.83 6.39
CA LEU A 405 -0.32 8.32 7.36
C LEU A 405 0.46 9.06 8.45
N VAL A 406 1.10 10.17 8.08
CA VAL A 406 1.82 11.05 9.00
C VAL A 406 1.13 12.40 9.06
N ASP A 407 1.21 13.03 10.22
CA ASP A 407 0.62 14.34 10.53
C ASP A 407 1.50 15.52 10.04
N ASP A 408 2.48 15.24 9.18
CA ASP A 408 3.29 16.24 8.51
C ASP A 408 2.97 16.19 7.01
N GLU A 409 2.90 17.36 6.38
CA GLU A 409 2.80 17.48 4.93
C GLU A 409 3.91 16.65 4.29
N MET A 410 3.55 15.55 3.62
CA MET A 410 4.45 14.95 2.67
C MET A 410 4.63 15.97 1.54
N THR A 411 5.67 16.80 1.63
CA THR A 411 6.24 17.45 0.45
C THR A 411 6.82 16.34 -0.42
N LEU A 412 5.99 15.78 -1.29
CA LEU A 412 6.40 14.77 -2.29
C LEU A 412 7.30 15.35 -3.39
N TRP A 413 7.68 16.64 -3.31
CA TRP A 413 8.40 17.35 -4.35
C TRP A 413 9.27 18.44 -3.69
N SER A 414 10.59 18.25 -3.74
CA SER A 414 11.59 19.31 -3.53
C SER A 414 12.27 19.64 -4.84
#